data_AF-I5BUV3-F1
#
_entry.id   AF-I5BUV3-F1
#
_cell.length_a   1.000
_cell.length_b   1.000
_cell.length_c   1.000
_cell.angle_alpha   90.00
_cell.angle_beta   90.00
_cell.angle_gamma   90.00
#
_symmetry.space_group_name_H-M   'P 1'
#
loop_
_entity.id
_entity.type
_entity.pdbx_description
1 polymer ?
#
loop_
_entity_poly.entity_id
_entity_poly.type
_entity_poly.pdbx_seq_one_letter_code
_entity_poly.pdbx_strand_id
1 'polypeptide(L)'
;MGIQAMLPDGSGKALKGEVVLAGESFAFETNARGLGSISFPALKPERLTGAGIRFSGLQGPPPAATLPPMRATGISLSVTNFENKLLNISAQNNHPALEAQALYLLVHNRGAIGHLERVSFAEGNLNSRVRTEGLAYGINQITLLTEEGVPLAERLMYVHNRPTPEMRLETDRLDFAPRAKNTFSLALPPAADFQDGRFSVSITDALESGDAAHQSLPSFLYLSADLEDFHLPATELLLQYRHEDMEEVMLTHGWRRFDWEDLMGEKYQNSTFIEQGINLIGQVSPAAGIRGKLRGGSISVFVEGEEDAFLAGDYGPNGNFLFDALEFYDTTQVTISVKDGRLGTLVDLNLEESPNTYAYWEEFSPFRGDFTLSEALLEALAQARKRKESALAFDESSLMEMDEFVVEADKYDAVEEGIDRMYGQGDVTLRTADIPGSEAFLDIWQLIQGRVPGVRVTYNIGGQPSIVIRGSASFGDEAPIVLLDNMPVDYMTAGMIPPRDVSAIDIFKDGASLSIFGASGGGGVIAIYTKRGLGDPSALGEGMFLLQFPGYARAATFYQPPYEQGPQAKPDYRGTLYWNADLRLDANGRVTLPFFNSDVAKTYRVVLQGLDATGQALYQEWLLGPEGLLPTGED
;
A
#
# COMPACT_ATOMS: atom_id res chain seq x y z
N MET A 1 27.11 25.36 10.91
CA MET A 1 26.23 25.89 9.86
C MET A 1 26.36 24.98 8.64
N GLY A 2 25.25 24.48 8.11
CA GLY A 2 25.25 23.72 6.85
C GLY A 2 25.29 24.65 5.64
N ILE A 3 25.89 24.19 4.54
CA ILE A 3 26.01 24.91 3.28
C ILE A 3 25.59 23.95 2.17
N GLN A 4 24.70 24.39 1.30
CA GLN A 4 24.27 23.66 0.12
C GLN A 4 24.51 24.51 -1.12
N ALA A 5 25.23 23.95 -2.08
CA ALA A 5 25.54 24.54 -3.37
C ALA A 5 24.88 23.70 -4.47
N MET A 6 23.90 24.29 -5.16
CA MET A 6 23.17 23.62 -6.24
C MET A 6 23.26 24.42 -7.53
N LEU A 7 23.28 23.71 -8.65
CA LEU A 7 23.06 24.27 -9.97
C LEU A 7 21.56 24.50 -10.22
N PRO A 8 21.18 25.29 -11.24
CA PRO A 8 19.77 25.56 -11.56
C PRO A 8 18.94 24.31 -11.90
N ASP A 9 19.59 23.20 -12.25
CA ASP A 9 18.95 21.90 -12.51
C ASP A 9 18.75 21.07 -11.23
N GLY A 10 19.13 21.60 -10.06
CA GLY A 10 19.03 20.92 -8.76
C GLY A 10 20.24 20.04 -8.42
N SER A 11 21.17 19.84 -9.34
CA SER A 11 22.37 19.02 -9.09
C SER A 11 23.35 19.71 -8.15
N GLY A 12 24.04 18.91 -7.33
CA GLY A 12 25.05 19.41 -6.40
C GLY A 12 26.29 19.98 -7.09
N LYS A 13 26.92 20.99 -6.48
CA LYS A 13 28.17 21.58 -6.98
C LYS A 13 29.25 21.67 -5.91
N ALA A 14 30.35 20.96 -6.13
CA ALA A 14 31.56 21.16 -5.35
C ALA A 14 32.12 22.59 -5.54
N LEU A 15 32.24 23.31 -4.44
CA LEU A 15 32.68 24.70 -4.35
C LEU A 15 33.54 24.92 -3.10
N LYS A 16 34.43 25.91 -3.19
CA LYS A 16 35.21 26.43 -2.07
C LYS A 16 34.80 27.87 -1.83
N GLY A 17 34.71 28.27 -0.57
CA GLY A 17 34.39 29.65 -0.23
C GLY A 17 34.83 30.02 1.17
N GLU A 18 34.51 31.25 1.52
CA GLU A 18 34.73 31.78 2.86
C GLU A 18 33.46 32.45 3.39
N VAL A 19 33.16 32.19 4.65
CA VAL A 19 32.15 32.93 5.41
C VAL A 19 32.90 33.98 6.22
N VAL A 20 32.59 35.25 5.96
CA VAL A 20 33.19 36.37 6.69
C VAL A 20 32.25 36.77 7.82
N LEU A 21 32.69 36.55 9.05
CA LEU A 21 31.98 36.92 10.27
C LEU A 21 32.90 37.77 11.13
N ALA A 22 32.43 38.92 11.62
CA ALA A 22 33.21 39.76 12.53
C ALA A 22 34.60 40.20 12.01
N GLY A 23 34.76 40.29 10.67
CA GLY A 23 36.03 40.58 10.01
C GLY A 23 37.00 39.39 9.92
N GLU A 24 36.60 38.23 10.42
CA GLU A 24 37.34 36.97 10.34
C GLU A 24 36.75 36.10 9.22
N SER A 25 37.62 35.41 8.48
CA SER A 25 37.24 34.54 7.38
C SER A 25 37.34 33.09 7.81
N PHE A 26 36.26 32.34 7.59
CA PHE A 26 36.17 30.91 7.85
C PHE A 26 35.97 30.19 6.52
N ALA A 27 36.93 29.36 6.12
CA ALA A 27 36.84 28.62 4.88
C ALA A 27 35.86 27.45 4.97
N PHE A 28 35.19 27.15 3.87
CA PHE A 28 34.39 25.94 3.70
C PHE A 28 34.64 25.30 2.33
N GLU A 29 34.38 24.01 2.26
CA GLU A 29 34.37 23.23 1.04
C GLU A 29 33.08 22.41 1.00
N THR A 30 32.50 22.30 -0.18
CA THR A 30 31.33 21.44 -0.43
C THR A 30 31.77 20.24 -1.26
N ASN A 31 31.21 19.08 -0.97
CA ASN A 31 31.49 17.82 -1.65
C ASN A 31 30.87 17.79 -3.07
N ALA A 32 31.04 16.68 -3.79
CA ALA A 32 30.48 16.50 -5.14
C ALA A 32 28.95 16.68 -5.21
N ARG A 33 28.26 16.39 -4.09
CA ARG A 33 26.80 16.57 -3.94
C ARG A 33 26.42 18.00 -3.52
N GLY A 34 27.39 18.91 -3.46
CA GLY A 34 27.18 20.30 -3.10
C GLY A 34 26.92 20.54 -1.62
N LEU A 35 27.10 19.54 -0.77
CA LEU A 35 26.90 19.65 0.67
C LEU A 35 28.21 19.97 1.37
N GLY A 36 28.13 20.80 2.40
CA GLY A 36 29.27 21.15 3.23
C GLY A 36 28.81 21.66 4.57
N SER A 37 29.74 21.76 5.50
CA SER A 37 29.49 22.40 6.78
C SER A 37 30.65 23.27 7.21
N ILE A 38 30.34 24.26 8.04
CA ILE A 38 31.33 25.14 8.63
C ILE A 38 31.06 25.31 10.13
N SER A 39 32.14 25.25 10.90
CA SER A 39 32.14 25.51 12.33
C SER A 39 32.97 26.75 12.62
N PHE A 40 32.46 27.61 13.48
CA PHE A 40 33.13 28.80 13.96
C PHE A 40 32.79 28.99 15.44
N PRO A 41 33.70 29.59 16.23
CA PRO A 41 33.48 29.79 17.66
C PRO A 41 32.28 30.73 17.91
N ALA A 42 31.70 30.66 19.10
CA ALA A 42 30.67 31.59 19.51
C ALA A 42 31.18 33.04 19.44
N LEU A 43 30.56 33.85 18.58
CA LEU A 43 30.93 35.25 18.38
C LEU A 43 30.10 36.16 19.29
N LYS A 44 30.72 37.22 19.82
CA LYS A 44 30.00 38.23 20.61
C LYS A 44 29.04 39.04 19.71
N PRO A 45 27.82 39.35 20.18
CA PRO A 45 26.82 40.10 19.40
C PRO A 45 27.33 41.40 18.78
N GLU A 46 28.21 42.09 19.51
CA GLU A 46 28.81 43.39 19.14
C GLU A 46 29.72 43.32 17.90
N ARG A 47 30.19 42.13 17.49
CA ARG A 47 31.05 41.95 16.32
C ARG A 47 30.28 41.52 15.05
N LEU A 48 28.95 41.43 15.08
CA LEU A 48 28.17 40.77 14.03
C LEU A 48 27.67 41.67 12.88
N THR A 49 28.18 42.89 12.74
CA THR A 49 27.85 43.76 11.60
C THR A 49 28.60 43.34 10.33
N GLY A 50 27.87 43.07 9.24
CA GLY A 50 28.46 42.81 7.91
C GLY A 50 28.80 41.35 7.61
N ALA A 51 28.06 40.40 8.21
CA ALA A 51 28.19 38.97 7.92
C ALA A 51 27.86 38.69 6.44
N GLY A 52 28.85 38.20 5.70
CA GLY A 52 28.74 37.96 4.26
C GLY A 52 29.43 36.68 3.84
N ILE A 53 28.84 35.96 2.89
CA ILE A 53 29.47 34.79 2.27
C ILE A 53 30.18 35.25 1.00
N ARG A 54 31.45 34.88 0.83
CA ARG A 54 32.18 35.05 -0.43
C ARG A 54 32.49 33.68 -1.01
N PHE A 55 32.08 33.46 -2.24
CA PHE A 55 32.39 32.23 -2.96
C PHE A 55 33.71 32.39 -3.72
N SER A 56 34.44 31.30 -3.94
CA SER A 56 35.63 31.28 -4.77
C SER A 56 35.50 30.19 -5.85
N GLY A 57 36.12 30.39 -7.01
CA GLY A 57 36.09 29.39 -8.09
C GLY A 57 34.89 29.45 -9.04
N LEU A 58 34.06 30.50 -8.98
CA LEU A 58 33.04 30.78 -9.99
C LEU A 58 33.60 31.72 -11.08
N GLN A 59 33.20 31.52 -12.34
CA GLN A 59 33.50 32.49 -13.41
C GLN A 59 32.68 33.78 -13.18
N GLY A 60 33.36 34.89 -12.87
CA GLY A 60 32.73 36.19 -12.59
C GLY A 60 33.08 36.75 -11.20
N PRO A 61 32.61 37.95 -10.85
CA PRO A 61 32.76 38.47 -9.49
C PRO A 61 32.07 37.52 -8.50
N PRO A 62 32.71 37.18 -7.37
CA PRO A 62 32.14 36.24 -6.43
C PRO A 62 30.80 36.77 -5.91
N PRO A 63 29.70 36.01 -6.00
CA PRO A 63 28.45 36.43 -5.40
C PRO A 63 28.69 36.71 -3.91
N ALA A 64 28.13 37.80 -3.39
CA ALA A 64 28.16 38.11 -1.99
C ALA A 64 26.73 38.04 -1.45
N ALA A 65 26.48 37.09 -0.55
CA ALA A 65 25.19 36.98 0.14
C ALA A 65 25.33 37.56 1.55
N THR A 66 24.36 38.36 1.99
CA THR A 66 24.31 38.86 3.36
C THR A 66 23.58 37.84 4.22
N LEU A 67 24.18 37.46 5.36
CA LEU A 67 23.52 36.58 6.32
C LEU A 67 22.45 37.37 7.10
N PRO A 68 21.34 36.71 7.53
CA PRO A 68 20.36 37.37 8.38
C PRO A 68 20.99 37.84 9.70
N PRO A 69 20.43 38.89 10.34
CA PRO A 69 20.97 39.39 11.59
C PRO A 69 20.91 38.31 12.67
N MET A 70 22.05 38.03 13.29
CA MET A 70 22.13 37.10 14.41
C MET A 70 21.49 37.69 15.66
N ARG A 71 20.76 36.88 16.41
CA ARG A 71 20.18 37.26 17.70
C ARG A 71 21.28 37.41 18.75
N ALA A 72 21.12 38.39 19.65
CA ALA A 72 22.07 38.62 20.74
C ALA A 72 22.06 37.51 21.79
N THR A 73 20.90 36.85 21.96
CA THR A 73 20.71 35.72 22.86
C THR A 73 20.05 34.55 22.14
N GLY A 74 20.38 33.33 22.52
CA GLY A 74 19.84 32.09 21.98
C GLY A 74 20.55 30.85 22.52
N ILE A 75 20.20 29.71 21.94
CA ILE A 75 20.79 28.41 22.25
C ILE A 75 21.39 27.85 20.96
N SER A 76 22.63 27.36 21.05
CA SER A 76 23.26 26.57 19.98
C SER A 76 23.21 25.11 20.37
N LEU A 77 22.79 24.23 19.45
CA LEU A 77 22.69 22.79 19.68
C LEU A 77 23.61 22.03 18.71
N SER A 78 24.46 21.18 19.26
CA SER A 78 25.35 20.31 18.51
C SER A 78 25.20 18.87 18.96
N VAL A 79 25.35 17.97 18.00
CA VAL A 79 25.22 16.53 18.21
C VAL A 79 26.50 15.90 17.70
N THR A 80 27.10 15.03 18.49
CA THR A 80 28.19 14.17 18.03
C THR A 80 27.80 12.72 18.22
N ASN A 81 28.06 11.90 17.20
CA ASN A 81 27.74 10.49 17.20
C ASN A 81 29.03 9.68 17.43
N PHE A 82 28.97 8.74 18.38
CA PHE A 82 30.03 7.79 18.66
C PHE A 82 29.59 6.38 18.24
N GLU A 83 30.19 5.87 17.16
CA GLU A 83 29.99 4.52 16.63
C GLU A 83 28.52 4.13 16.38
N ASN A 84 27.64 5.09 16.08
CA ASN A 84 26.19 4.89 15.91
C ASN A 84 25.48 4.26 17.12
N LYS A 85 26.12 4.24 18.29
CA LYS A 85 25.59 3.63 19.53
C LYS A 85 25.23 4.67 20.58
N LEU A 86 25.98 5.76 20.61
CA LEU A 86 25.85 6.80 21.61
C LEU A 86 25.92 8.17 20.96
N LEU A 87 24.93 8.99 21.25
CA LEU A 87 24.87 10.38 20.86
C LEU A 87 25.23 11.24 22.05
N ASN A 88 26.10 12.23 21.82
CA ASN A 88 26.34 13.30 22.77
C ASN A 88 25.68 14.57 22.25
N ILE A 89 24.60 14.96 22.89
CA ILE A 89 23.84 16.17 22.57
C ILE A 89 24.35 17.25 23.52
N SER A 90 24.93 18.30 22.95
CA SER A 90 25.44 19.44 23.70
C SER A 90 24.72 20.71 23.29
N ALA A 91 24.30 21.51 24.27
CA ALA A 91 23.73 22.82 24.05
C ALA A 91 24.52 23.91 24.78
N GLN A 92 24.71 25.04 24.11
CA GLN A 92 25.33 26.24 24.67
C GLN A 92 24.30 27.36 24.72
N ASN A 93 24.14 27.96 25.90
CA ASN A 93 23.17 29.00 26.19
C ASN A 93 23.89 30.30 26.58
N ASN A 94 23.45 31.41 25.99
CA ASN A 94 23.85 32.75 26.43
C ASN A 94 22.66 33.60 26.92
N HIS A 95 21.49 32.99 27.13
CA HIS A 95 20.29 33.61 27.68
C HIS A 95 20.26 33.45 29.22
N PRO A 96 20.47 34.51 30.01
CA PRO A 96 20.62 34.40 31.47
C PRO A 96 19.39 33.83 32.18
N ALA A 97 18.19 34.08 31.65
CA ALA A 97 16.97 33.62 32.31
C ALA A 97 16.82 32.09 32.29
N LEU A 98 17.49 31.39 31.36
CA LEU A 98 17.40 29.93 31.25
C LEU A 98 18.45 29.22 32.12
N GLU A 99 19.33 29.97 32.79
CA GLU A 99 20.34 29.40 33.69
C GLU A 99 19.65 28.77 34.90
N ALA A 100 20.04 27.54 35.25
CA ALA A 100 19.45 26.75 36.34
C ALA A 100 17.93 26.48 36.22
N GLN A 101 17.27 26.88 35.12
CA GLN A 101 15.93 26.40 34.81
C GLN A 101 15.99 24.93 34.40
N ALA A 102 14.98 24.18 34.81
CA ALA A 102 14.79 22.84 34.29
C ALA A 102 14.13 22.91 32.91
N LEU A 103 14.60 22.05 32.03
CA LEU A 103 14.22 21.93 30.64
C LEU A 103 14.00 20.45 30.33
N TYR A 104 13.39 20.17 29.19
CA TYR A 104 13.25 18.80 28.67
C TYR A 104 14.00 18.66 27.36
N LEU A 105 14.85 17.65 27.27
CA LEU A 105 15.44 17.19 26.03
C LEU A 105 14.58 16.06 25.49
N LEU A 106 13.92 16.31 24.37
CA LEU A 106 13.07 15.35 23.66
C LEU A 106 13.77 14.89 22.38
N VAL A 107 13.78 13.58 22.15
CA VAL A 107 14.18 12.98 20.87
C VAL A 107 13.04 12.09 20.38
N HIS A 108 12.53 12.37 19.19
CA HIS A 108 11.41 11.63 18.61
C HIS A 108 11.55 11.42 17.11
N ASN A 109 10.84 10.40 16.59
CA ASN A 109 10.59 10.21 15.17
C ASN A 109 9.06 10.15 14.98
N ARG A 110 8.49 11.03 14.16
CA ARG A 110 7.04 11.04 13.84
C ARG A 110 6.11 10.94 15.06
N GLY A 111 6.45 11.64 16.15
CA GLY A 111 5.71 11.63 17.43
C GLY A 111 6.02 10.47 18.37
N ALA A 112 6.70 9.41 17.90
CA ALA A 112 7.19 8.34 18.78
C ALA A 112 8.42 8.82 19.56
N ILE A 113 8.27 8.91 20.89
CA ILE A 113 9.32 9.37 21.81
C ILE A 113 10.35 8.26 22.00
N GLY A 114 11.58 8.50 21.53
CA GLY A 114 12.71 7.59 21.76
C GLY A 114 13.55 7.95 22.99
N HIS A 115 13.59 9.24 23.36
CA HIS A 115 14.28 9.71 24.57
C HIS A 115 13.60 10.96 25.14
N LEU A 116 13.43 11.01 26.46
CA LEU A 116 12.97 12.19 27.18
C LEU A 116 13.76 12.30 28.48
N GLU A 117 14.40 13.45 28.68
CA GLU A 117 15.25 13.69 29.85
C GLU A 117 15.04 15.11 30.38
N ARG A 118 14.94 15.23 31.71
CA ARG A 118 14.94 16.52 32.39
C ARG A 118 16.38 17.00 32.55
N VAL A 119 16.70 18.15 31.97
CA VAL A 119 18.04 18.72 31.86
C VAL A 119 18.08 20.16 32.35
N SER A 120 19.26 20.71 32.60
CA SER A 120 19.44 22.11 32.98
C SER A 120 20.81 22.61 32.52
N PHE A 121 20.92 23.91 32.23
CA PHE A 121 22.23 24.51 31.97
C PHE A 121 23.05 24.65 33.26
N ALA A 122 24.35 24.39 33.13
CA ALA A 122 25.36 24.67 34.13
C ALA A 122 26.50 25.46 33.48
N GLU A 123 26.71 26.69 33.95
CA GLU A 123 27.69 27.63 33.37
C GLU A 123 27.44 27.83 31.86
N GLY A 124 26.17 27.96 31.47
CA GLY A 124 25.75 28.11 30.08
C GLY A 124 25.94 26.87 29.19
N ASN A 125 26.31 25.72 29.76
CA ASN A 125 26.52 24.48 29.01
C ASN A 125 25.56 23.38 29.48
N LEU A 126 25.14 22.55 28.54
CA LEU A 126 24.33 21.36 28.78
C LEU A 126 24.91 20.24 27.93
N ASN A 127 25.09 19.06 28.52
CA ASN A 127 25.52 17.86 27.82
C ASN A 127 24.64 16.69 28.26
N SER A 128 24.07 15.97 27.30
CA SER A 128 23.32 14.73 27.52
C SER A 128 23.87 13.63 26.63
N ARG A 129 23.84 12.39 27.15
CA ARG A 129 24.27 11.19 26.43
C ARG A 129 23.07 10.29 26.20
N VAL A 130 22.73 10.07 24.94
CA VAL A 130 21.56 9.30 24.52
C VAL A 130 22.01 8.04 23.80
N ARG A 131 21.53 6.87 24.23
CA ARG A 131 21.78 5.60 23.52
C ARG A 131 20.88 5.55 22.29
N THR A 132 21.44 5.16 21.15
CA THR A 132 20.68 5.07 19.90
C THR A 132 19.72 3.88 19.86
N GLU A 133 19.89 2.88 20.72
CA GLU A 133 19.04 1.67 20.78
C GLU A 133 17.54 1.99 21.00
N GLY A 134 17.23 3.05 21.76
CA GLY A 134 15.86 3.50 21.99
C GLY A 134 15.30 4.42 20.90
N LEU A 135 16.10 4.73 19.87
CA LEU A 135 15.73 5.67 18.80
C LEU A 135 15.34 4.91 17.53
N ALA A 136 14.43 5.51 16.77
CA ALA A 136 14.01 4.97 15.47
C ALA A 136 15.18 5.03 14.47
N TYR A 137 15.27 4.03 13.60
CA TYR A 137 16.18 4.08 12.46
C TYR A 137 15.69 5.12 11.45
N GLY A 138 16.59 5.99 10.95
CA GLY A 138 16.23 7.12 10.08
C GLY A 138 16.31 8.48 10.79
N ILE A 139 15.55 9.46 10.30
CA ILE A 139 15.59 10.84 10.82
C ILE A 139 14.91 10.94 12.18
N ASN A 140 15.59 11.50 13.17
CA ASN A 140 15.03 11.83 14.48
C ASN A 140 15.17 13.35 14.71
N GLN A 141 14.17 13.93 15.36
CA GLN A 141 14.15 15.34 15.74
C GLN A 141 14.55 15.46 17.21
N ILE A 142 15.50 16.33 17.48
CA ILE A 142 15.91 16.74 18.82
C ILE A 142 15.29 18.11 19.09
N THR A 143 14.56 18.22 20.20
CA THR A 143 13.94 19.47 20.65
C THR A 143 14.28 19.70 22.11
N LEU A 144 14.82 20.88 22.43
CA LEU A 144 14.98 21.35 23.79
C LEU A 144 13.77 22.22 24.16
N LEU A 145 13.05 21.85 25.22
CA LEU A 145 11.77 22.43 25.62
C LEU A 145 11.85 23.06 27.01
N THR A 146 11.06 24.09 27.29
CA THR A 146 10.79 24.55 28.67
C THR A 146 9.90 23.56 29.42
N GLU A 147 9.68 23.75 30.73
CA GLU A 147 8.72 22.92 31.49
C GLU A 147 7.28 23.09 30.99
N GLU A 148 6.96 24.21 30.35
CA GLU A 148 5.66 24.49 29.72
C GLU A 148 5.54 23.92 28.29
N GLY A 149 6.57 23.23 27.79
CA GLY A 149 6.56 22.64 26.44
C GLY A 149 6.88 23.60 25.30
N VAL A 150 7.47 24.77 25.60
CA VAL A 150 7.86 25.72 24.55
C VAL A 150 9.20 25.30 23.94
N PRO A 151 9.33 25.12 22.61
CA PRO A 151 10.58 24.76 21.97
C PRO A 151 11.58 25.94 22.00
N LEU A 152 12.79 25.66 22.46
CA LEU A 152 13.89 26.64 22.55
C LEU A 152 14.93 26.46 21.45
N ALA A 153 15.20 25.22 21.06
CA ALA A 153 16.14 24.86 19.99
C ALA A 153 15.79 23.51 19.40
N GLU A 154 15.98 23.35 18.10
CA GLU A 154 15.62 22.15 17.37
C GLU A 154 16.63 21.76 16.31
N ARG A 155 16.79 20.46 16.09
CA ARG A 155 17.72 19.93 15.09
C ARG A 155 17.31 18.54 14.64
N LEU A 156 17.53 18.24 13.35
CA LEU A 156 17.44 16.87 12.83
C LEU A 156 18.75 16.12 13.03
N MET A 157 18.64 14.82 13.18
CA MET A 157 19.77 13.90 13.13
C MET A 157 19.34 12.60 12.45
N TYR A 158 20.29 11.89 11.86
CA TYR A 158 20.04 10.58 11.28
C TYR A 158 20.62 9.48 12.18
N VAL A 159 19.80 8.47 12.50
CA VAL A 159 20.19 7.31 13.30
C VAL A 159 20.35 6.10 12.37
N HIS A 160 21.58 5.61 12.26
CA HIS A 160 21.96 4.42 11.49
C HIS A 160 22.50 3.33 12.44
N ASN A 161 21.63 2.86 13.34
CA ASN A 161 21.99 1.97 14.46
C ASN A 161 21.71 0.48 14.20
N ARG A 162 21.20 0.12 13.02
CA ARG A 162 20.87 -1.25 12.64
C ARG A 162 21.71 -1.68 11.44
N PRO A 163 22.26 -2.90 11.43
CA PRO A 163 22.87 -3.45 10.22
C PRO A 163 21.76 -3.69 9.19
N THR A 164 21.96 -3.23 7.96
CA THR A 164 21.08 -3.60 6.85
C THR A 164 21.34 -5.07 6.49
N PRO A 165 20.33 -5.95 6.52
CA PRO A 165 20.49 -7.32 6.07
C PRO A 165 21.02 -7.37 4.63
N GLU A 166 21.88 -8.34 4.35
CA GLU A 166 22.42 -8.49 3.00
C GLU A 166 21.81 -9.70 2.31
N MET A 167 21.05 -9.48 1.23
CA MET A 167 20.63 -10.57 0.33
C MET A 167 21.83 -10.96 -0.54
N ARG A 168 22.02 -12.24 -0.80
CA ARG A 168 23.08 -12.73 -1.69
C ARG A 168 22.48 -13.16 -3.01
N LEU A 169 23.05 -12.67 -4.11
CA LEU A 169 22.72 -13.10 -5.46
C LEU A 169 23.72 -14.16 -5.93
N GLU A 170 23.23 -15.37 -6.15
CA GLU A 170 23.96 -16.50 -6.73
C GLU A 170 23.52 -16.67 -8.20
N THR A 171 24.47 -16.64 -9.15
CA THR A 171 24.17 -16.83 -10.58
C THR A 171 24.36 -18.29 -10.97
N ASP A 172 23.39 -19.15 -10.65
CA ASP A 172 23.47 -20.60 -10.91
C ASP A 172 23.69 -20.93 -12.39
N ARG A 173 23.04 -20.16 -13.27
CA ARG A 173 23.26 -20.18 -14.72
C ARG A 173 23.21 -18.76 -15.28
N LEU A 174 24.32 -18.35 -15.90
CA LEU A 174 24.48 -17.06 -16.55
C LEU A 174 24.92 -17.23 -18.01
N ASP A 175 24.08 -16.82 -18.95
CA ASP A 175 24.25 -16.91 -20.39
C ASP A 175 23.61 -15.69 -21.07
N PHE A 176 24.44 -14.92 -21.79
CA PHE A 176 24.04 -13.70 -22.50
C PHE A 176 23.71 -13.95 -23.98
N ALA A 177 23.67 -15.21 -24.42
CA ALA A 177 23.17 -15.54 -25.74
C ALA A 177 21.69 -15.12 -25.86
N PRO A 178 21.25 -14.69 -27.07
CA PRO A 178 19.84 -14.37 -27.32
C PRO A 178 18.94 -15.52 -26.87
N ARG A 179 17.88 -15.21 -26.10
CA ARG A 179 16.86 -16.17 -25.66
C ARG A 179 17.37 -17.31 -24.77
N ALA A 180 18.61 -17.21 -24.27
CA ALA A 180 19.15 -18.19 -23.35
C ALA A 180 18.38 -18.20 -22.02
N LYS A 181 18.21 -19.39 -21.46
CA LYS A 181 17.64 -19.58 -20.12
C LYS A 181 18.71 -19.28 -19.07
N ASN A 182 18.37 -18.39 -18.16
CA ASN A 182 19.16 -18.01 -16.99
C ASN A 182 18.44 -18.44 -15.71
N THR A 183 19.23 -18.70 -14.68
CA THR A 183 18.72 -19.07 -13.36
C THR A 183 19.54 -18.36 -12.30
N PHE A 184 18.91 -17.49 -11.53
CA PHE A 184 19.52 -16.84 -10.36
C PHE A 184 18.89 -17.37 -9.08
N SER A 185 19.65 -17.38 -7.99
CA SER A 185 19.16 -17.69 -6.67
C SER A 185 19.46 -16.52 -5.73
N LEU A 186 18.46 -16.16 -4.93
CA LEU A 186 18.59 -15.17 -3.88
C LEU A 186 18.61 -15.89 -2.54
N ALA A 187 19.53 -15.51 -1.66
CA ALA A 187 19.70 -16.14 -0.35
C ALA A 187 19.90 -15.09 0.75
N LEU A 188 19.00 -15.09 1.73
CA LEU A 188 19.14 -14.29 2.94
C LEU A 188 19.87 -15.11 4.02
N PRO A 189 20.96 -14.60 4.63
CA PRO A 189 21.68 -15.33 5.68
C PRO A 189 20.78 -15.66 6.88
N PRO A 190 20.85 -16.86 7.48
CA PRO A 190 20.01 -17.23 8.63
C PRO A 190 20.21 -16.38 9.89
N ALA A 191 21.34 -15.67 9.99
CA ALA A 191 21.65 -14.76 11.09
C ALA A 191 21.16 -13.32 10.84
N ALA A 192 20.49 -13.06 9.72
CA ALA A 192 19.90 -11.76 9.44
C ALA A 192 18.71 -11.52 10.38
N ASP A 193 18.68 -10.35 11.01
CA ASP A 193 17.52 -9.86 11.75
C ASP A 193 16.50 -9.30 10.73
N PHE A 194 15.77 -10.20 10.06
CA PHE A 194 14.76 -9.87 9.06
C PHE A 194 13.77 -11.04 8.94
N GLN A 195 12.54 -10.85 9.41
CA GLN A 195 11.60 -11.95 9.65
C GLN A 195 10.39 -11.88 8.70
N ASP A 196 10.08 -13.01 8.07
CA ASP A 196 8.93 -13.15 7.15
C ASP A 196 8.89 -12.05 6.07
N GLY A 197 10.02 -11.90 5.39
CA GLY A 197 10.22 -10.91 4.34
C GLY A 197 9.36 -11.15 3.11
N ARG A 198 8.62 -10.11 2.69
CA ARG A 198 7.96 -10.06 1.38
C ARG A 198 8.71 -9.11 0.48
N PHE A 199 9.11 -9.60 -0.70
CA PHE A 199 9.94 -8.84 -1.62
C PHE A 199 9.28 -8.71 -2.99
N SER A 200 9.60 -7.64 -3.67
CA SER A 200 9.49 -7.53 -5.12
C SER A 200 10.88 -7.66 -5.73
N VAL A 201 10.96 -8.32 -6.88
CA VAL A 201 12.21 -8.45 -7.64
C VAL A 201 11.96 -8.18 -9.11
N SER A 202 12.87 -7.43 -9.73
CA SER A 202 12.88 -7.19 -11.18
C SER A 202 14.26 -7.45 -11.75
N ILE A 203 14.30 -8.11 -12.92
CA ILE A 203 15.50 -8.24 -13.74
C ILE A 203 15.21 -7.50 -15.04
N THR A 204 15.94 -6.41 -15.27
CA THR A 204 15.78 -5.56 -16.46
C THR A 204 17.09 -5.46 -17.24
N ASP A 205 17.00 -5.10 -18.52
CA ASP A 205 18.15 -4.64 -19.28
C ASP A 205 18.64 -3.32 -18.68
N ALA A 206 19.90 -3.29 -18.24
CA ALA A 206 20.46 -2.12 -17.57
C ALA A 206 20.51 -0.88 -18.47
N LEU A 207 20.59 -1.07 -19.80
CA LEU A 207 20.58 0.02 -20.78
C LEU A 207 19.21 0.70 -20.89
N GLU A 208 18.12 0.01 -20.53
CA GLU A 208 16.78 0.58 -20.59
C GLU A 208 16.36 1.28 -19.30
N SER A 209 16.99 0.95 -18.17
CA SER A 209 16.79 1.63 -16.89
C SER A 209 17.68 2.88 -16.81
N GLY A 210 17.35 3.88 -17.63
CA GLY A 210 18.02 5.20 -17.65
C GLY A 210 17.65 6.05 -16.45
N ASP A 211 18.04 5.59 -15.26
CA ASP A 211 18.35 6.33 -14.03
C ASP A 211 18.45 5.29 -12.90
N ALA A 212 19.47 5.38 -12.05
CA ALA A 212 19.42 4.70 -10.76
C ALA A 212 18.19 5.25 -10.03
N ALA A 213 17.37 4.39 -9.41
CA ALA A 213 16.21 4.87 -8.68
C ALA A 213 16.67 5.92 -7.65
N HIS A 214 16.40 7.20 -7.90
CA HIS A 214 16.72 8.29 -6.96
C HIS A 214 16.14 7.99 -5.58
N GLN A 215 15.08 7.18 -5.55
CA GLN A 215 14.36 6.79 -4.38
C GLN A 215 13.98 5.30 -4.43
N SER A 216 14.49 4.55 -3.47
CA SER A 216 14.11 3.18 -3.12
C SER A 216 13.14 3.19 -1.95
N LEU A 217 12.52 2.04 -1.66
CA LEU A 217 11.63 1.90 -0.51
C LEU A 217 12.29 2.35 0.83
N PRO A 218 13.50 1.89 1.20
CA PRO A 218 14.17 2.38 2.41
C PRO A 218 14.52 3.87 2.36
N SER A 219 14.96 4.39 1.21
CA SER A 219 15.36 5.80 1.10
C SER A 219 14.18 6.76 1.10
N PHE A 220 13.01 6.30 0.69
CA PHE A 220 11.76 7.01 0.93
C PHE A 220 11.43 7.00 2.43
N LEU A 221 11.24 5.81 3.00
CA LEU A 221 10.69 5.65 4.35
C LEU A 221 11.56 6.26 5.45
N TYR A 222 12.89 6.14 5.33
CA TYR A 222 13.84 6.51 6.38
C TYR A 222 14.54 7.86 6.17
N LEU A 223 14.38 8.49 5.00
CA LEU A 223 15.08 9.74 4.67
C LEU A 223 14.15 10.76 3.99
N SER A 224 13.85 10.56 2.71
CA SER A 224 13.23 11.60 1.88
C SER A 224 11.76 11.89 2.23
N ALA A 225 11.01 10.97 2.85
CA ALA A 225 9.64 11.22 3.29
C ALA A 225 9.54 12.21 4.48
N ASP A 226 10.64 12.49 5.17
CA ASP A 226 10.70 13.43 6.30
C ASP A 226 11.44 14.73 5.94
N LEU A 227 11.80 14.94 4.66
CA LEU A 227 12.49 16.13 4.16
C LEU A 227 11.72 16.74 2.98
N GLU A 228 11.38 18.02 3.05
CA GLU A 228 10.79 18.76 1.92
C GLU A 228 11.87 19.13 0.89
N ASP A 229 11.50 19.19 -0.40
CA ASP A 229 12.38 19.53 -1.53
C ASP A 229 13.71 18.74 -1.58
N PHE A 230 13.65 17.43 -1.28
CA PHE A 230 14.83 16.57 -1.28
C PHE A 230 15.22 16.11 -2.69
N HIS A 231 16.33 16.62 -3.21
CA HIS A 231 16.80 16.37 -4.60
C HIS A 231 18.06 15.50 -4.72
N LEU A 232 18.63 15.07 -3.60
CA LEU A 232 19.83 14.24 -3.58
C LEU A 232 19.49 12.77 -3.90
N PRO A 233 20.45 11.97 -4.42
CA PRO A 233 20.24 10.54 -4.68
C PRO A 233 20.09 9.77 -3.35
N ALA A 234 18.85 9.67 -2.85
CA ALA A 234 18.51 9.15 -1.53
C ALA A 234 18.96 7.69 -1.36
N THR A 235 18.75 6.88 -2.39
CA THR A 235 19.16 5.46 -2.40
C THR A 235 20.67 5.32 -2.23
N GLU A 236 21.45 6.10 -2.98
CA GLU A 236 22.92 6.07 -2.92
C GLU A 236 23.43 6.53 -1.54
N LEU A 237 22.84 7.57 -0.96
CA LEU A 237 23.18 8.05 0.39
C LEU A 237 22.97 6.98 1.47
N LEU A 238 22.02 6.07 1.29
CA LEU A 238 21.79 4.97 2.22
C LEU A 238 22.67 3.74 1.93
N LEU A 239 22.86 3.37 0.67
CA LEU A 239 23.71 2.24 0.29
C LEU A 239 25.19 2.50 0.59
N GLN A 240 25.65 3.73 0.31
CA GLN A 240 27.01 4.18 0.56
C GLN A 240 27.05 5.08 1.80
N TYR A 241 26.39 4.65 2.88
CA TYR A 241 26.23 5.47 4.08
C TYR A 241 27.58 5.96 4.61
N ARG A 242 27.74 7.29 4.61
CA ARG A 242 28.81 8.00 5.31
C ARG A 242 28.18 8.93 6.32
N HIS A 243 28.62 8.82 7.57
CA HIS A 243 28.06 9.64 8.65
C HIS A 243 28.23 11.14 8.37
N GLU A 244 29.37 11.55 7.81
CA GLU A 244 29.67 12.94 7.46
C GLU A 244 28.71 13.50 6.40
N ASP A 245 28.46 12.76 5.31
CA ASP A 245 27.51 13.16 4.27
C ASP A 245 26.10 13.32 4.86
N MET A 246 25.68 12.36 5.67
CA MET A 246 24.33 12.37 6.25
C MET A 246 24.15 13.50 7.26
N GLU A 247 25.19 13.80 8.05
CA GLU A 247 25.21 14.96 8.94
C GLU A 247 25.07 16.28 8.17
N GLU A 248 25.71 16.42 7.01
CA GLU A 248 25.54 17.59 6.15
C GLU A 248 24.12 17.70 5.58
N VAL A 249 23.49 16.57 5.23
CA VAL A 249 22.07 16.54 4.84
C VAL A 249 21.19 17.07 5.97
N MET A 250 21.39 16.58 7.21
CA MET A 250 20.61 17.01 8.38
C MET A 250 20.84 18.48 8.75
N LEU A 251 22.01 19.04 8.40
CA LEU A 251 22.34 20.45 8.63
C LEU A 251 21.83 21.40 7.54
N THR A 252 21.58 20.89 6.34
CA THR A 252 21.12 21.69 5.19
C THR A 252 19.61 21.65 5.02
N HIS A 253 18.94 20.58 5.46
CA HIS A 253 17.49 20.44 5.37
C HIS A 253 16.87 20.72 6.75
N GLY A 254 16.32 21.94 6.90
CA GLY A 254 15.81 22.48 8.16
C GLY A 254 14.32 22.26 8.41
N TRP A 255 13.63 21.50 7.57
CA TRP A 255 12.18 21.33 7.62
C TRP A 255 11.69 20.77 8.97
N ARG A 256 10.51 21.21 9.40
CA ARG A 256 9.82 20.74 10.61
C ARG A 256 8.41 20.35 10.23
N ARG A 257 7.99 19.14 10.62
CA ARG A 257 6.70 18.57 10.22
C ARG A 257 5.49 19.33 10.79
N PHE A 258 5.66 20.00 11.92
CA PHE A 258 4.59 20.71 12.61
C PHE A 258 5.12 21.95 13.32
N ASP A 259 4.23 22.90 13.53
CA ASP A 259 4.44 24.04 14.41
C ASP A 259 4.01 23.67 15.84
N TRP A 260 4.87 23.95 16.82
CA TRP A 260 4.60 23.62 18.22
C TRP A 260 3.47 24.44 18.83
N GLU A 261 3.27 25.68 18.41
CA GLU A 261 2.16 26.52 18.88
C GLU A 261 0.83 25.95 18.40
N ASP A 262 0.78 25.49 17.16
CA ASP A 262 -0.42 24.85 16.60
C ASP A 262 -0.69 23.47 17.21
N LEU A 263 0.35 22.69 17.50
CA LEU A 263 0.22 21.39 18.19
C LEU A 263 -0.32 21.57 19.63
N MET A 264 0.29 22.48 20.39
CA MET A 264 -0.12 22.76 21.79
C MET A 264 -1.47 23.46 21.87
N GLY A 265 -1.83 24.23 20.83
CA GLY A 265 -3.13 24.86 20.69
C GLY A 265 -4.24 23.94 20.16
N GLU A 266 -3.98 22.64 20.01
CA GLU A 266 -4.92 21.64 19.45
C GLU A 266 -5.50 22.05 18.07
N LYS A 267 -4.75 22.86 17.30
CA LYS A 267 -5.18 23.30 15.97
C LYS A 267 -4.85 22.27 14.89
N TYR A 268 -3.92 21.35 15.17
CA TYR A 268 -3.54 20.31 14.24
C TYR A 268 -4.64 19.27 14.10
N GLN A 269 -5.20 19.14 12.90
CA GLN A 269 -6.15 18.08 12.56
C GLN A 269 -5.48 17.15 11.57
N ASN A 270 -5.26 15.89 11.97
CA ASN A 270 -4.82 14.88 11.03
C ASN A 270 -6.03 14.37 10.25
N SER A 271 -6.13 14.72 8.97
CA SER A 271 -7.19 14.24 8.08
C SER A 271 -6.95 12.81 7.58
N THR A 272 -5.77 12.24 7.81
CA THR A 272 -5.38 10.96 7.21
C THR A 272 -4.68 10.08 8.23
N PHE A 273 -5.34 8.99 8.61
CA PHE A 273 -4.79 8.00 9.54
C PHE A 273 -4.01 6.93 8.78
N ILE A 274 -3.09 6.25 9.47
CA ILE A 274 -2.40 5.09 8.89
C ILE A 274 -3.44 3.98 8.75
N GLU A 275 -3.82 3.69 7.51
CA GLU A 275 -4.75 2.62 7.20
C GLU A 275 -4.06 1.27 7.39
N GLN A 276 -4.68 0.37 8.16
CA GLN A 276 -4.22 -1.03 8.30
C GLN A 276 -4.79 -1.94 7.21
N GLY A 277 -5.83 -1.47 6.52
CA GLY A 277 -6.45 -2.11 5.38
C GLY A 277 -7.46 -1.16 4.74
N ILE A 278 -8.32 -1.65 3.85
CA ILE A 278 -9.38 -0.84 3.27
C ILE A 278 -10.40 -0.51 4.36
N ASN A 279 -10.69 0.78 4.54
CA ASN A 279 -11.67 1.24 5.53
C ASN A 279 -12.98 1.60 4.83
N LEU A 280 -14.10 1.09 5.36
CA LEU A 280 -15.45 1.54 5.02
C LEU A 280 -15.96 2.45 6.13
N ILE A 281 -15.93 3.75 5.84
CA ILE A 281 -16.38 4.81 6.75
C ILE A 281 -17.67 5.40 6.18
N GLY A 282 -18.65 5.61 7.05
CA GLY A 282 -19.88 6.25 6.61
C GLY A 282 -20.85 6.59 7.72
N GLN A 283 -22.01 7.08 7.28
CA GLN A 283 -23.10 7.47 8.14
C GLN A 283 -24.42 6.90 7.61
N VAL A 284 -25.10 6.16 8.48
CA VAL A 284 -26.50 5.79 8.30
C VAL A 284 -27.38 7.01 8.53
N SER A 285 -28.41 7.17 7.71
CA SER A 285 -29.41 8.23 7.84
C SER A 285 -30.82 7.69 7.64
N PRO A 286 -31.88 8.37 8.09
CA PRO A 286 -33.26 7.97 7.74
C PRO A 286 -33.45 8.03 6.22
N ALA A 287 -34.13 7.04 5.65
CA ALA A 287 -34.37 7.01 4.21
C ALA A 287 -35.12 8.27 3.72
N ALA A 288 -34.88 8.66 2.46
CA ALA A 288 -35.51 9.83 1.86
C ALA A 288 -37.05 9.84 2.07
N GLY A 289 -37.54 10.89 2.75
CA GLY A 289 -38.97 11.06 3.05
C GLY A 289 -39.44 10.47 4.39
N ILE A 290 -38.59 9.72 5.11
CA ILE A 290 -38.88 9.19 6.44
C ILE A 290 -38.56 10.22 7.52
N ARG A 291 -39.54 10.49 8.40
CA ARG A 291 -39.35 11.39 9.54
C ARG A 291 -38.96 10.62 10.81
N GLY A 292 -37.85 11.00 11.41
CA GLY A 292 -37.47 10.65 12.77
C GLY A 292 -35.96 10.44 12.93
N LYS A 293 -35.50 10.26 14.16
CA LYS A 293 -34.07 10.08 14.49
C LYS A 293 -33.68 8.61 14.56
N LEU A 294 -32.45 8.29 14.20
CA LEU A 294 -31.89 6.96 14.42
C LEU A 294 -31.84 6.65 15.92
N ARG A 295 -32.02 5.37 16.26
CA ARG A 295 -31.82 4.88 17.62
C ARG A 295 -30.46 4.19 17.76
N GLY A 296 -29.81 3.92 16.63
CA GLY A 296 -28.71 2.97 16.55
C GLY A 296 -29.27 1.57 16.24
N GLY A 297 -28.42 0.74 15.67
CA GLY A 297 -28.81 -0.55 15.13
C GLY A 297 -27.63 -1.35 14.64
N SER A 298 -27.93 -2.50 14.04
CA SER A 298 -26.92 -3.40 13.50
C SER A 298 -26.58 -3.01 12.06
N ILE A 299 -25.30 -3.11 11.72
CA ILE A 299 -24.78 -2.98 10.36
C ILE A 299 -23.84 -4.16 10.08
N SER A 300 -23.92 -4.73 8.88
CA SER A 300 -23.01 -5.80 8.46
C SER A 300 -22.53 -5.58 7.04
N VAL A 301 -21.27 -5.91 6.78
CA VAL A 301 -20.60 -5.83 5.49
C VAL A 301 -20.28 -7.25 5.04
N PHE A 302 -20.58 -7.54 3.78
CA PHE A 302 -20.20 -8.77 3.10
C PHE A 302 -19.47 -8.41 1.81
N VAL A 303 -18.27 -8.97 1.62
CA VAL A 303 -17.50 -8.80 0.39
C VAL A 303 -17.62 -10.07 -0.46
N GLU A 304 -18.03 -9.92 -1.71
CA GLU A 304 -18.22 -11.05 -2.62
C GLU A 304 -16.89 -11.76 -2.93
N GLY A 305 -16.88 -13.10 -2.88
CA GLY A 305 -15.75 -13.91 -3.33
C GLY A 305 -14.63 -14.15 -2.30
N GLU A 306 -14.74 -13.59 -1.10
CA GLU A 306 -13.80 -13.80 0.01
C GLU A 306 -14.51 -14.55 1.15
N GLU A 307 -14.11 -15.80 1.44
CA GLU A 307 -14.79 -16.70 2.38
C GLU A 307 -14.85 -16.17 3.83
N ASP A 308 -13.94 -15.26 4.21
CA ASP A 308 -13.82 -14.69 5.55
C ASP A 308 -14.31 -13.23 5.67
N ALA A 309 -14.86 -12.63 4.61
CA ALA A 309 -15.18 -11.20 4.56
C ALA A 309 -16.62 -10.84 4.98
N PHE A 310 -17.10 -11.45 6.07
CA PHE A 310 -18.33 -11.03 6.75
C PHE A 310 -17.97 -10.28 8.05
N LEU A 311 -18.22 -8.98 8.09
CA LEU A 311 -18.07 -8.17 9.30
C LEU A 311 -19.44 -7.69 9.78
N ALA A 312 -19.69 -7.78 11.08
CA ALA A 312 -20.88 -7.24 11.71
C ALA A 312 -20.51 -6.30 12.85
N GLY A 313 -21.24 -5.20 12.97
CA GLY A 313 -21.05 -4.19 14.00
C GLY A 313 -22.35 -3.48 14.34
N ASP A 314 -22.25 -2.55 15.28
CA ASP A 314 -23.37 -1.70 15.69
C ASP A 314 -23.02 -0.23 15.45
N TYR A 315 -24.01 0.59 15.12
CA TYR A 315 -23.86 2.03 14.99
C TYR A 315 -24.74 2.77 16.00
N GLY A 316 -24.30 3.95 16.42
CA GLY A 316 -24.98 4.77 17.42
C GLY A 316 -26.11 5.65 16.84
N PRO A 317 -26.80 6.44 17.68
CA PRO A 317 -27.84 7.38 17.23
C PRO A 317 -27.36 8.49 16.29
N ASN A 318 -26.04 8.71 16.20
CA ASN A 318 -25.41 9.60 15.24
C ASN A 318 -25.30 8.99 13.83
N GLY A 319 -25.52 7.67 13.68
CA GLY A 319 -25.46 6.98 12.39
C GLY A 319 -24.05 6.58 11.95
N ASN A 320 -23.00 7.02 12.65
CA ASN A 320 -21.62 6.80 12.21
C ASN A 320 -21.20 5.35 12.45
N PHE A 321 -20.50 4.77 11.47
CA PHE A 321 -19.89 3.46 11.58
C PHE A 321 -18.51 3.46 10.91
N LEU A 322 -17.69 2.48 11.28
CA LEU A 322 -16.37 2.21 10.73
C LEU A 322 -16.21 0.69 10.67
N PHE A 323 -15.90 0.18 9.48
CA PHE A 323 -15.27 -1.13 9.32
C PHE A 323 -13.86 -0.88 8.83
N ASP A 324 -12.87 -1.28 9.62
CA ASP A 324 -11.46 -1.12 9.31
C ASP A 324 -10.80 -2.44 8.92
N ALA A 325 -9.62 -2.33 8.33
CA ALA A 325 -8.76 -3.47 8.00
C ALA A 325 -9.42 -4.52 7.08
N LEU A 326 -10.28 -4.09 6.14
CA LEU A 326 -10.80 -4.98 5.10
C LEU A 326 -9.71 -5.29 4.08
N GLU A 327 -9.56 -6.57 3.75
CA GLU A 327 -8.64 -7.04 2.72
C GLU A 327 -9.44 -7.75 1.63
N PHE A 328 -9.55 -7.11 0.47
CA PHE A 328 -10.11 -7.71 -0.73
C PHE A 328 -9.39 -7.18 -1.95
N TYR A 329 -9.47 -7.94 -3.03
CA TYR A 329 -8.72 -7.67 -4.24
C TYR A 329 -9.62 -7.33 -5.41
N ASP A 330 -9.08 -6.55 -6.35
CA ASP A 330 -9.75 -6.01 -7.53
C ASP A 330 -11.04 -5.23 -7.19
N THR A 331 -11.73 -4.73 -8.22
CA THR A 331 -13.05 -4.11 -8.00
C THR A 331 -14.06 -5.19 -7.67
N THR A 332 -14.53 -5.21 -6.42
CA THR A 332 -15.37 -6.27 -5.87
C THR A 332 -16.70 -5.69 -5.37
N GLN A 333 -17.75 -6.52 -5.37
CA GLN A 333 -19.04 -6.13 -4.84
C GLN A 333 -19.04 -6.24 -3.31
N VAL A 334 -19.47 -5.16 -2.67
CA VAL A 334 -19.63 -5.05 -1.23
C VAL A 334 -21.11 -4.85 -0.93
N THR A 335 -21.69 -5.79 -0.18
CA THR A 335 -23.07 -5.70 0.30
C THR A 335 -23.07 -5.22 1.74
N ILE A 336 -23.79 -4.13 2.02
CA ILE A 336 -23.96 -3.57 3.34
C ILE A 336 -25.42 -3.73 3.75
N SER A 337 -25.68 -4.42 4.86
CA SER A 337 -27.01 -4.54 5.45
C SER A 337 -27.10 -3.69 6.70
N VAL A 338 -28.16 -2.89 6.82
CA VAL A 338 -28.37 -1.96 7.93
C VAL A 338 -29.78 -2.14 8.48
N LYS A 339 -29.89 -2.20 9.82
CA LYS A 339 -31.17 -2.28 10.52
C LYS A 339 -31.16 -1.42 11.78
N ASP A 340 -31.89 -0.31 11.75
CA ASP A 340 -32.10 0.56 12.92
C ASP A 340 -33.09 -0.05 13.90
N GLY A 341 -32.83 0.09 15.21
CA GLY A 341 -33.71 -0.41 16.26
C GLY A 341 -35.10 0.25 16.32
N ARG A 342 -35.32 1.38 15.61
CA ARG A 342 -36.61 2.08 15.53
C ARG A 342 -37.16 2.15 14.11
N LEU A 343 -36.32 2.46 13.13
CA LEU A 343 -36.71 2.60 11.72
C LEU A 343 -36.65 1.28 10.94
N GLY A 344 -36.10 0.21 11.53
CA GLY A 344 -35.90 -1.05 10.82
C GLY A 344 -34.97 -0.84 9.64
N THR A 345 -35.41 -1.28 8.46
CA THR A 345 -34.68 -1.19 7.19
C THR A 345 -34.86 0.13 6.45
N LEU A 346 -35.71 1.05 6.95
CA LEU A 346 -36.02 2.34 6.32
C LEU A 346 -34.92 3.38 6.57
N VAL A 347 -33.72 3.06 6.13
CA VAL A 347 -32.49 3.86 6.28
C VAL A 347 -31.82 4.04 4.92
N ASP A 348 -31.04 5.10 4.77
CA ASP A 348 -30.12 5.37 3.67
C ASP A 348 -28.68 5.31 4.18
N LEU A 349 -27.75 4.98 3.29
CA LEU A 349 -26.32 4.88 3.58
C LEU A 349 -25.54 5.95 2.82
N ASN A 350 -24.78 6.76 3.55
CA ASN A 350 -23.82 7.70 2.95
C ASN A 350 -22.41 7.23 3.32
N LEU A 351 -21.64 6.77 2.35
CA LEU A 351 -20.22 6.46 2.55
C LEU A 351 -19.38 7.71 2.37
N GLU A 352 -18.32 7.81 3.15
CA GLU A 352 -17.25 8.77 2.88
C GLU A 352 -16.54 8.34 1.59
N GLU A 353 -16.41 9.25 0.64
CA GLU A 353 -15.65 8.95 -0.59
C GLU A 353 -14.22 8.61 -0.20
N SER A 354 -13.71 7.48 -0.70
CA SER A 354 -12.30 7.16 -0.53
C SER A 354 -11.46 8.32 -1.11
N PRO A 355 -10.45 8.82 -0.38
CA PRO A 355 -9.56 9.86 -0.90
C PRO A 355 -8.78 9.43 -2.16
N ASN A 356 -8.88 8.17 -2.58
CA ASN A 356 -8.33 7.62 -3.83
C ASN A 356 -9.09 8.08 -5.10
N THR A 357 -9.78 9.22 -5.09
CA THR A 357 -9.95 9.95 -6.34
C THR A 357 -8.57 10.45 -6.72
N TYR A 358 -7.92 9.74 -7.65
CA TYR A 358 -6.67 10.19 -8.26
C TYR A 358 -6.84 11.68 -8.56
N ALA A 359 -6.07 12.52 -7.88
CA ALA A 359 -6.05 13.94 -8.19
C ALA A 359 -5.69 14.03 -9.66
N TYR A 360 -6.66 14.41 -10.49
CA TYR A 360 -6.38 14.72 -11.88
C TYR A 360 -5.34 15.84 -11.82
N TRP A 361 -4.11 15.52 -12.21
CA TRP A 361 -3.06 16.51 -12.40
C TRP A 361 -3.46 17.37 -13.59
N GLU A 362 -4.34 18.34 -13.35
CA GLU A 362 -4.51 19.48 -14.22
C GLU A 362 -3.18 20.23 -14.18
N GLU A 363 -2.50 20.38 -15.32
CA GLU A 363 -1.29 21.21 -15.50
C GLU A 363 0.10 20.56 -15.33
N PHE A 364 0.32 19.30 -15.70
CA PHE A 364 1.69 18.92 -16.10
C PHE A 364 2.01 19.52 -17.48
N SER A 365 2.67 20.68 -17.49
CA SER A 365 3.28 21.25 -18.69
C SER A 365 4.79 21.10 -18.55
N PRO A 366 5.44 20.13 -19.23
CA PRO A 366 6.88 19.92 -19.08
C PRO A 366 7.62 21.20 -19.45
N PHE A 367 8.56 21.60 -18.58
CA PHE A 367 9.39 22.76 -18.82
C PHE A 367 10.21 22.53 -20.10
N ARG A 368 9.95 23.29 -21.16
CA ARG A 368 10.74 23.24 -22.40
C ARG A 368 12.00 24.09 -22.22
N GLY A 369 12.97 23.58 -21.47
CA GLY A 369 14.35 24.07 -21.49
C GLY A 369 15.18 23.37 -22.56
N ASP A 370 16.30 23.96 -22.96
CA ASP A 370 17.34 23.24 -23.71
C ASP A 370 17.97 22.20 -22.78
N PHE A 371 17.53 20.94 -22.85
CA PHE A 371 18.16 19.84 -22.14
C PHE A 371 19.10 19.07 -23.06
N THR A 372 20.27 18.71 -22.54
CA THR A 372 21.18 17.78 -23.21
C THR A 372 20.81 16.36 -22.83
N LEU A 373 20.36 15.57 -23.80
CA LEU A 373 20.16 14.13 -23.60
C LEU A 373 21.51 13.45 -23.35
N SER A 374 21.61 12.64 -22.30
CA SER A 374 22.77 11.78 -22.08
C SER A 374 22.86 10.71 -23.17
N GLU A 375 24.05 10.20 -23.44
CA GLU A 375 24.27 9.12 -24.41
C GLU A 375 23.48 7.86 -24.04
N ALA A 376 23.45 7.53 -22.74
CA ALA A 376 22.63 6.45 -22.19
C ALA A 376 21.13 6.63 -22.47
N LEU A 377 20.59 7.84 -22.28
CA LEU A 377 19.18 8.13 -22.55
C LEU A 377 18.87 8.09 -24.05
N LEU A 378 19.79 8.53 -24.90
CA LEU A 378 19.65 8.40 -26.37
C LEU A 378 19.57 6.93 -26.80
N GLU A 379 20.44 6.09 -26.22
CA GLU A 379 20.44 4.65 -26.49
C GLU A 379 19.14 3.99 -25.99
N ALA A 380 18.71 4.29 -24.76
CA ALA A 380 17.45 3.81 -24.20
C ALA A 380 16.23 4.20 -25.05
N LEU A 381 16.17 5.46 -25.52
CA LEU A 381 15.10 5.93 -26.41
C LEU A 381 15.14 5.24 -27.78
N ALA A 382 16.32 4.95 -28.32
CA ALA A 382 16.47 4.20 -29.56
C ALA A 382 15.98 2.74 -29.40
N GLN A 383 16.29 2.09 -28.27
CA GLN A 383 15.79 0.76 -27.95
C GLN A 383 14.25 0.76 -27.73
N ALA A 384 13.72 1.74 -27.01
CA ALA A 384 12.28 1.93 -26.82
C ALA A 384 11.53 2.12 -28.16
N ARG A 385 12.11 2.84 -29.12
CA ARG A 385 11.56 2.96 -30.48
C ARG A 385 11.52 1.63 -31.20
N LYS A 386 12.62 0.85 -31.18
CA LYS A 386 12.69 -0.48 -31.79
C LYS A 386 11.65 -1.43 -31.20
N ARG A 387 11.47 -1.42 -29.88
CA ARG A 387 10.40 -2.16 -29.20
C ARG A 387 9.03 -1.79 -29.72
N LYS A 388 8.71 -0.49 -29.76
CA LYS A 388 7.42 0.01 -30.24
C LYS A 388 7.18 -0.38 -31.70
N GLU A 389 8.18 -0.21 -32.56
CA GLU A 389 8.10 -0.57 -33.99
C GLU A 389 7.90 -2.07 -34.18
N SER A 390 8.61 -2.92 -33.42
CA SER A 390 8.43 -4.37 -33.45
C SER A 390 7.10 -4.81 -32.86
N ALA A 391 6.62 -4.17 -31.80
CA ALA A 391 5.31 -4.45 -31.23
C ALA A 391 4.23 -4.14 -32.26
N LEU A 392 4.26 -2.96 -32.89
CA LEU A 392 3.32 -2.58 -33.96
C LEU A 392 3.41 -3.54 -35.15
N ALA A 393 4.61 -3.83 -35.66
CA ALA A 393 4.79 -4.69 -36.84
C ALA A 393 4.29 -6.13 -36.63
N PHE A 394 4.48 -6.68 -35.43
CA PHE A 394 4.04 -8.05 -35.13
C PHE A 394 2.63 -8.11 -34.54
N ASP A 395 2.17 -7.13 -33.77
CA ASP A 395 0.80 -7.11 -33.23
C ASP A 395 -0.22 -6.71 -34.31
N GLU A 396 0.11 -5.83 -35.27
CA GLU A 396 -0.73 -5.62 -36.47
C GLU A 396 -0.78 -6.89 -37.33
N SER A 397 0.29 -7.68 -37.40
CA SER A 397 0.27 -9.00 -38.05
C SER A 397 -0.42 -10.10 -37.22
N SER A 398 -0.63 -9.84 -35.92
CA SER A 398 -1.35 -10.72 -34.97
C SER A 398 -2.82 -10.32 -34.81
N LEU A 399 -3.26 -9.23 -35.46
CA LEU A 399 -4.67 -9.04 -35.77
C LEU A 399 -5.06 -10.15 -36.74
N MET A 400 -5.42 -11.31 -36.19
CA MET A 400 -6.41 -12.14 -36.86
C MET A 400 -7.57 -11.20 -37.17
N GLU A 401 -7.82 -10.93 -38.45
CA GLU A 401 -9.21 -10.74 -38.86
C GLU A 401 -9.93 -11.94 -38.26
N MET A 402 -10.83 -11.68 -37.31
CA MET A 402 -11.79 -12.69 -36.90
C MET A 402 -12.57 -13.03 -38.17
N ASP A 403 -12.13 -14.07 -38.87
CA ASP A 403 -12.97 -14.78 -39.82
C ASP A 403 -14.25 -15.11 -39.06
N GLU A 404 -15.37 -14.80 -39.70
CA GLU A 404 -16.74 -15.02 -39.22
C GLU A 404 -16.79 -16.18 -38.24
N PHE A 405 -17.07 -15.88 -36.96
CA PHE A 405 -17.41 -16.90 -35.98
C PHE A 405 -18.70 -17.56 -36.48
N VAL A 406 -18.56 -18.62 -37.28
CA VAL A 406 -19.63 -19.61 -37.39
C VAL A 406 -19.65 -20.29 -36.04
N VAL A 407 -20.56 -19.83 -35.20
CA VAL A 407 -20.94 -20.51 -33.98
C VAL A 407 -21.57 -21.84 -34.40
N GLU A 408 -20.75 -22.86 -34.67
CA GLU A 408 -21.16 -24.24 -34.48
C GLU A 408 -21.18 -24.45 -32.98
N ALA A 409 -22.31 -24.05 -32.37
CA ALA A 409 -22.62 -24.45 -31.02
C ALA A 409 -22.75 -25.97 -31.02
N ASP A 410 -21.69 -26.67 -30.64
CA ASP A 410 -21.90 -27.73 -29.67
C ASP A 410 -22.62 -27.06 -28.51
N LYS A 411 -23.82 -27.56 -28.22
CA LYS A 411 -24.62 -27.13 -27.08
C LYS A 411 -23.84 -27.55 -25.82
N TYR A 412 -22.84 -26.75 -25.48
CA TYR A 412 -22.23 -26.75 -24.17
C TYR A 412 -23.36 -26.41 -23.22
N ASP A 413 -23.74 -27.40 -22.40
CA ASP A 413 -24.60 -27.16 -21.26
C ASP A 413 -23.99 -25.99 -20.48
N ALA A 414 -24.77 -24.92 -20.39
CA ALA A 414 -24.37 -23.69 -19.75
C ALA A 414 -23.73 -24.01 -18.40
N VAL A 415 -22.55 -23.41 -18.18
CA VAL A 415 -21.95 -23.04 -16.90
C VAL A 415 -22.75 -23.62 -15.73
N GLU A 416 -22.21 -24.60 -15.01
CA GLU A 416 -22.71 -24.89 -13.66
C GLU A 416 -22.64 -23.57 -12.88
N GLU A 417 -23.76 -22.85 -12.78
CA GLU A 417 -23.92 -21.73 -11.87
C GLU A 417 -23.50 -22.26 -10.50
N GLY A 418 -22.45 -21.69 -9.93
CA GLY A 418 -21.96 -22.06 -8.61
C GLY A 418 -23.03 -21.76 -7.57
N ILE A 419 -23.90 -22.74 -7.32
CA ILE A 419 -24.89 -22.69 -6.25
C ILE A 419 -24.14 -22.91 -4.95
N ASP A 420 -24.05 -21.87 -4.14
CA ASP A 420 -23.41 -21.91 -2.83
C ASP A 420 -24.32 -22.61 -1.81
N ARG A 421 -23.94 -23.83 -1.44
CA ARG A 421 -24.72 -24.72 -0.57
C ARG A 421 -24.04 -24.84 0.79
N MET A 422 -24.41 -23.97 1.73
CA MET A 422 -23.87 -24.01 3.09
C MET A 422 -24.17 -25.34 3.81
N TYR A 423 -25.31 -25.96 3.50
CA TYR A 423 -25.77 -27.21 4.13
C TYR A 423 -25.53 -28.45 3.26
N GLY A 424 -24.73 -28.33 2.20
CA GLY A 424 -24.51 -29.39 1.22
C GLY A 424 -25.68 -29.60 0.26
N GLN A 425 -25.59 -30.61 -0.59
CA GLN A 425 -26.63 -30.96 -1.55
C GLN A 425 -27.78 -31.71 -0.87
N GLY A 426 -29.03 -31.32 -1.17
CA GLY A 426 -30.21 -32.01 -0.66
C GLY A 426 -30.38 -33.43 -1.25
N ASP A 427 -31.20 -34.25 -0.61
CA ASP A 427 -31.49 -35.62 -1.07
C ASP A 427 -32.19 -35.63 -2.44
N VAL A 428 -32.90 -34.56 -2.77
CA VAL A 428 -33.44 -34.30 -4.10
C VAL A 428 -33.13 -32.86 -4.51
N THR A 429 -32.42 -32.70 -5.62
CA THR A 429 -32.18 -31.41 -6.27
C THR A 429 -33.09 -31.25 -7.48
N LEU A 430 -33.84 -30.16 -7.55
CA LEU A 430 -34.54 -29.72 -8.75
C LEU A 430 -33.82 -28.51 -9.31
N ARG A 431 -33.28 -28.62 -10.52
CA ARG A 431 -32.79 -27.45 -11.27
C ARG A 431 -33.91 -26.91 -12.15
N THR A 432 -34.14 -25.60 -12.09
CA THR A 432 -35.23 -24.97 -12.86
C THR A 432 -34.98 -25.02 -14.37
N ALA A 433 -33.71 -25.02 -14.78
CA ALA A 433 -33.27 -25.21 -16.16
C ALA A 433 -33.65 -26.58 -16.74
N ASP A 434 -33.71 -27.63 -15.90
CA ASP A 434 -34.06 -28.99 -16.30
C ASP A 434 -35.58 -29.20 -16.44
N ILE A 435 -36.41 -28.21 -16.08
CA ILE A 435 -37.87 -28.30 -16.07
C ILE A 435 -38.43 -27.51 -17.27
N PRO A 436 -38.97 -28.18 -18.30
CA PRO A 436 -39.56 -27.52 -19.46
C PRO A 436 -40.74 -26.62 -19.04
N GLY A 437 -40.68 -25.34 -19.43
CA GLY A 437 -41.73 -24.36 -19.12
C GLY A 437 -41.76 -23.92 -17.65
N SER A 438 -40.64 -24.04 -16.92
CA SER A 438 -40.51 -23.58 -15.53
C SER A 438 -40.90 -22.11 -15.32
N GLU A 439 -40.70 -21.27 -16.33
CA GLU A 439 -41.07 -19.85 -16.31
C GLU A 439 -42.58 -19.57 -16.33
N ALA A 440 -43.41 -20.57 -16.69
CA ALA A 440 -44.86 -20.43 -16.76
C ALA A 440 -45.58 -20.73 -15.43
N PHE A 441 -44.86 -21.18 -14.40
CA PHE A 441 -45.44 -21.40 -13.07
C PHE A 441 -45.59 -20.08 -12.32
N LEU A 442 -46.68 -19.97 -11.54
CA LEU A 442 -47.01 -18.75 -10.81
C LEU A 442 -46.23 -18.62 -9.50
N ASP A 443 -45.83 -19.74 -8.90
CA ASP A 443 -45.04 -19.78 -7.66
C ASP A 443 -44.09 -20.99 -7.67
N ILE A 444 -43.10 -20.95 -6.78
CA ILE A 444 -42.13 -22.04 -6.60
C ILE A 444 -42.75 -23.32 -6.02
N TRP A 445 -43.91 -23.22 -5.36
CA TRP A 445 -44.57 -24.35 -4.72
C TRP A 445 -45.23 -25.28 -5.73
N GLN A 446 -45.76 -24.74 -6.83
CA GLN A 446 -46.22 -25.49 -8.00
C GLN A 446 -45.06 -26.18 -8.71
N LEU A 447 -43.87 -25.59 -8.67
CA LEU A 447 -42.68 -26.16 -9.32
C LEU A 447 -42.29 -27.48 -8.64
N ILE A 448 -42.27 -27.51 -7.30
CA ILE A 448 -41.93 -28.74 -6.55
C ILE A 448 -43.09 -29.76 -6.51
N GLN A 449 -44.34 -29.31 -6.69
CA GLN A 449 -45.53 -30.17 -6.60
C GLN A 449 -45.50 -31.27 -7.67
N GLY A 450 -45.54 -32.53 -7.23
CA GLY A 450 -45.55 -33.70 -8.12
C GLY A 450 -44.21 -34.01 -8.80
N ARG A 451 -43.16 -33.21 -8.57
CA ARG A 451 -41.81 -33.42 -9.12
C ARG A 451 -40.84 -33.98 -8.09
N VAL A 452 -41.08 -33.76 -6.81
CA VAL A 452 -40.28 -34.36 -5.73
C VAL A 452 -41.07 -35.50 -5.06
N PRO A 453 -40.53 -36.73 -5.06
CA PRO A 453 -41.14 -37.85 -4.36
C PRO A 453 -41.29 -37.58 -2.87
N GLY A 454 -42.51 -37.69 -2.36
CA GLY A 454 -42.84 -37.51 -0.94
C GLY A 454 -43.27 -36.09 -0.56
N VAL A 455 -43.17 -35.11 -1.46
CA VAL A 455 -43.61 -33.73 -1.21
C VAL A 455 -45.08 -33.57 -1.63
N ARG A 456 -45.91 -33.11 -0.70
CA ARG A 456 -47.30 -32.74 -0.96
C ARG A 456 -47.51 -31.28 -0.65
N VAL A 457 -47.89 -30.52 -1.68
CA VAL A 457 -48.30 -29.12 -1.57
C VAL A 457 -49.83 -29.06 -1.65
N THR A 458 -50.46 -28.40 -0.67
CA THR A 458 -51.89 -28.10 -0.63
C THR A 458 -52.10 -26.64 -0.32
N TYR A 459 -53.15 -26.01 -0.85
CA TYR A 459 -53.43 -24.60 -0.58
C TYR A 459 -54.68 -24.47 0.28
N ASN A 460 -54.60 -23.65 1.31
CA ASN A 460 -55.75 -23.32 2.16
C ASN A 460 -56.68 -22.33 1.44
N ILE A 461 -57.89 -22.13 1.97
CA ILE A 461 -58.94 -21.26 1.38
C ILE A 461 -58.47 -19.79 1.19
N GLY A 462 -57.37 -19.38 1.83
CA GLY A 462 -56.71 -18.07 1.66
C GLY A 462 -55.47 -18.05 0.76
N GLY A 463 -55.20 -19.11 -0.01
CA GLY A 463 -54.06 -19.17 -0.93
C GLY A 463 -52.70 -19.45 -0.28
N GLN A 464 -52.64 -19.65 1.04
CA GLN A 464 -51.41 -20.04 1.72
C GLN A 464 -51.05 -21.52 1.43
N PRO A 465 -49.80 -21.82 1.04
CA PRO A 465 -49.34 -23.18 0.83
C PRO A 465 -49.10 -23.88 2.17
N SER A 466 -49.60 -25.10 2.28
CA SER A 466 -49.32 -26.08 3.33
C SER A 466 -48.56 -27.23 2.68
N ILE A 467 -47.33 -27.43 3.14
CA ILE A 467 -46.38 -28.38 2.55
C ILE A 467 -46.05 -29.44 3.59
N VAL A 468 -46.07 -30.70 3.16
CA VAL A 468 -45.67 -31.84 3.98
C VAL A 468 -44.69 -32.68 3.17
N ILE A 469 -43.55 -33.03 3.78
CA ILE A 469 -42.53 -33.88 3.18
C ILE A 469 -42.53 -35.23 3.89
N ARG A 470 -42.85 -36.30 3.16
CA ARG A 470 -42.79 -37.67 3.66
C ARG A 470 -41.42 -38.28 3.36
N GLY A 471 -40.64 -38.50 4.41
CA GLY A 471 -39.31 -39.12 4.38
C GLY A 471 -39.15 -40.23 5.43
N SER A 472 -38.00 -40.90 5.39
CA SER A 472 -37.64 -42.03 6.27
C SER A 472 -37.54 -41.64 7.76
N ALA A 473 -37.39 -40.34 8.05
CA ALA A 473 -37.24 -39.77 9.39
C ALA A 473 -38.39 -38.82 9.81
N SER A 474 -39.46 -38.69 9.03
CA SER A 474 -40.58 -37.77 9.33
C SER A 474 -41.48 -38.32 10.44
N PHE A 475 -41.44 -37.71 11.62
CA PHE A 475 -42.28 -38.07 12.78
C PHE A 475 -43.52 -37.17 12.87
N GLY A 476 -44.44 -37.29 11.90
CA GLY A 476 -45.75 -36.60 11.91
C GLY A 476 -45.97 -35.64 10.74
N ASP A 477 -47.14 -34.99 10.70
CA ASP A 477 -47.47 -33.94 9.70
C ASP A 477 -46.85 -32.58 10.10
N GLU A 478 -45.55 -32.56 10.42
CA GLU A 478 -44.81 -31.34 10.75
C GLU A 478 -44.39 -30.60 9.47
N ALA A 479 -44.50 -29.27 9.46
CA ALA A 479 -44.17 -28.45 8.29
C ALA A 479 -42.65 -28.33 8.12
N PRO A 480 -42.10 -28.42 6.89
CA PRO A 480 -40.67 -28.27 6.66
C PRO A 480 -40.17 -26.84 6.96
N ILE A 481 -38.86 -26.69 7.15
CA ILE A 481 -38.20 -25.38 7.13
C ILE A 481 -37.96 -24.98 5.67
N VAL A 482 -38.10 -23.69 5.38
CA VAL A 482 -37.79 -23.12 4.06
C VAL A 482 -36.57 -22.22 4.19
N LEU A 483 -35.57 -22.44 3.35
CA LEU A 483 -34.38 -21.60 3.24
C LEU A 483 -34.38 -20.92 1.87
N LEU A 484 -34.00 -19.65 1.84
CA LEU A 484 -33.67 -18.89 0.63
C LEU A 484 -32.20 -18.51 0.72
N ASP A 485 -31.37 -18.96 -0.22
CA ASP A 485 -29.93 -18.69 -0.27
C ASP A 485 -29.26 -18.89 1.10
N ASN A 486 -29.50 -20.07 1.69
CA ASN A 486 -29.01 -20.52 3.01
C ASN A 486 -29.64 -19.86 4.25
N MET A 487 -30.59 -18.93 4.09
CA MET A 487 -31.25 -18.22 5.19
C MET A 487 -32.72 -18.65 5.40
N PRO A 488 -33.20 -18.87 6.63
CA PRO A 488 -34.58 -19.28 6.87
C PRO A 488 -35.58 -18.17 6.56
N VAL A 489 -36.63 -18.51 5.81
CA VAL A 489 -37.73 -17.63 5.40
C VAL A 489 -39.08 -18.29 5.63
N ASP A 490 -40.15 -17.49 5.70
CA ASP A 490 -41.50 -18.02 5.77
C ASP A 490 -42.05 -18.40 4.37
N TYR A 491 -43.10 -19.21 4.36
CA TYR A 491 -43.70 -19.77 3.14
C TYR A 491 -44.30 -18.74 2.19
N MET A 492 -44.81 -17.63 2.72
CA MET A 492 -45.38 -16.57 1.89
C MET A 492 -44.27 -15.81 1.19
N THR A 493 -43.21 -15.45 1.93
CA THR A 493 -42.04 -14.78 1.37
C THR A 493 -41.36 -15.61 0.30
N ALA A 494 -41.11 -16.90 0.55
CA ALA A 494 -40.56 -17.80 -0.46
C ALA A 494 -41.49 -17.96 -1.68
N GLY A 495 -42.81 -17.98 -1.47
CA GLY A 495 -43.80 -18.05 -2.55
C GLY A 495 -43.87 -16.81 -3.46
N MET A 496 -43.30 -15.67 -3.05
CA MET A 496 -43.24 -14.45 -3.87
C MET A 496 -42.09 -14.45 -4.87
N ILE A 497 -41.16 -15.40 -4.76
CA ILE A 497 -40.01 -15.53 -5.66
C ILE A 497 -40.51 -16.10 -7.01
N PRO A 498 -40.29 -15.39 -8.13
CA PRO A 498 -40.67 -15.92 -9.44
C PRO A 498 -39.84 -17.18 -9.76
N PRO A 499 -40.45 -18.27 -10.26
CA PRO A 499 -39.72 -19.49 -10.63
C PRO A 499 -38.59 -19.30 -11.65
N ARG A 500 -38.67 -18.24 -12.47
CA ARG A 500 -37.61 -17.86 -13.41
C ARG A 500 -36.33 -17.36 -12.73
N ASP A 501 -36.42 -16.86 -11.51
CA ASP A 501 -35.31 -16.26 -10.75
C ASP A 501 -34.68 -17.29 -9.80
N VAL A 502 -35.18 -18.52 -9.78
CA VAL A 502 -34.64 -19.65 -9.02
C VAL A 502 -33.70 -20.47 -9.90
N SER A 503 -32.51 -20.77 -9.42
CA SER A 503 -31.53 -21.65 -10.08
C SER A 503 -31.79 -23.12 -9.72
N ALA A 504 -31.90 -23.42 -8.42
CA ALA A 504 -32.18 -24.76 -7.93
C ALA A 504 -33.00 -24.77 -6.64
N ILE A 505 -33.66 -25.90 -6.37
CA ILE A 505 -34.34 -26.19 -5.11
C ILE A 505 -33.85 -27.54 -4.59
N ASP A 506 -33.21 -27.54 -3.43
CA ASP A 506 -32.75 -28.73 -2.72
C ASP A 506 -33.74 -29.11 -1.62
N ILE A 507 -34.03 -30.40 -1.51
CA ILE A 507 -34.96 -30.93 -0.51
C ILE A 507 -34.26 -31.98 0.33
N PHE A 508 -34.19 -31.70 1.63
CA PHE A 508 -33.65 -32.58 2.66
C PHE A 508 -34.81 -33.29 3.34
N LYS A 509 -34.77 -34.63 3.40
CA LYS A 509 -35.84 -35.50 3.88
C LYS A 509 -35.34 -36.79 4.54
N ASP A 510 -34.07 -37.16 4.35
CA ASP A 510 -33.47 -38.38 4.92
C ASP A 510 -32.65 -38.09 6.18
N GLY A 511 -32.60 -39.05 7.10
CA GLY A 511 -32.10 -38.81 8.46
C GLY A 511 -30.65 -38.31 8.56
N ALA A 512 -29.78 -38.66 7.60
CA ALA A 512 -28.40 -38.16 7.58
C ALA A 512 -28.33 -36.68 7.19
N SER A 513 -29.08 -36.28 6.16
CA SER A 513 -29.09 -34.92 5.62
C SER A 513 -29.88 -33.94 6.52
N LEU A 514 -30.90 -34.45 7.24
CA LEU A 514 -31.67 -33.68 8.22
C LEU A 514 -30.95 -33.46 9.55
N SER A 515 -29.93 -34.25 9.88
CA SER A 515 -29.20 -34.14 11.16
C SER A 515 -28.55 -32.76 11.35
N ILE A 516 -28.21 -32.09 10.26
CA ILE A 516 -27.62 -30.76 10.21
C ILE A 516 -28.59 -29.68 10.77
N PHE A 517 -29.90 -29.90 10.64
CA PHE A 517 -30.94 -28.94 11.03
C PHE A 517 -31.54 -29.19 12.42
N GLY A 518 -31.00 -30.18 13.17
CA GLY A 518 -31.44 -30.50 14.52
C GLY A 518 -32.92 -30.91 14.62
N ALA A 519 -33.52 -30.71 15.79
CA ALA A 519 -34.92 -31.11 16.05
C ALA A 519 -35.94 -30.39 15.13
N SER A 520 -35.63 -29.17 14.70
CA SER A 520 -36.51 -28.36 13.84
C SER A 520 -36.57 -28.87 12.39
N GLY A 521 -35.60 -29.70 11.97
CA GLY A 521 -35.60 -30.35 10.65
C GLY A 521 -36.50 -31.59 10.56
N GLY A 522 -37.21 -31.97 11.62
CA GLY A 522 -38.04 -33.19 11.68
C GLY A 522 -39.14 -33.27 10.61
N GLY A 523 -39.64 -32.12 10.14
CA GLY A 523 -40.61 -31.99 9.04
C GLY A 523 -40.01 -31.96 7.62
N GLY A 524 -38.68 -31.99 7.49
CA GLY A 524 -37.95 -31.78 6.24
C GLY A 524 -37.41 -30.34 6.06
N VAL A 525 -36.53 -30.12 5.09
CA VAL A 525 -36.03 -28.78 4.71
C VAL A 525 -36.12 -28.58 3.20
N ILE A 526 -36.56 -27.40 2.76
CA ILE A 526 -36.59 -26.95 1.37
C ILE A 526 -35.64 -25.75 1.25
N ALA A 527 -34.52 -25.91 0.57
CA ALA A 527 -33.58 -24.82 0.28
C ALA A 527 -33.75 -24.35 -1.17
N ILE A 528 -34.02 -23.07 -1.35
CA ILE A 528 -34.22 -22.40 -2.64
C ILE A 528 -33.00 -21.54 -2.91
N TYR A 529 -32.38 -21.71 -4.07
CA TYR A 529 -31.21 -20.95 -4.50
C TYR A 529 -31.57 -20.11 -5.71
N THR A 530 -31.29 -18.81 -5.65
CA THR A 530 -31.61 -17.87 -6.73
C THR A 530 -30.53 -17.83 -7.81
N LYS A 531 -30.90 -17.44 -9.03
CA LYS A 531 -29.96 -17.26 -10.13
C LYS A 531 -29.08 -16.04 -9.86
N ARG A 532 -27.76 -16.24 -9.88
CA ARG A 532 -26.76 -15.17 -9.73
C ARG A 532 -26.43 -14.60 -11.11
N GLY A 533 -27.18 -13.59 -11.52
CA GLY A 533 -26.81 -12.69 -12.62
C GLY A 533 -26.42 -11.32 -12.06
N LEU A 534 -25.91 -10.42 -12.92
CA LEU A 534 -25.79 -8.98 -12.66
C LEU A 534 -27.18 -8.41 -12.32
N GLY A 535 -27.61 -8.56 -11.06
CA GLY A 535 -28.93 -8.23 -10.60
C GLY A 535 -29.20 -6.73 -10.74
N ASP A 536 -30.45 -6.40 -11.03
CA ASP A 536 -30.93 -5.03 -10.90
C ASP A 536 -30.73 -4.58 -9.45
N PRO A 537 -29.96 -3.50 -9.17
CA PRO A 537 -29.74 -2.98 -7.82
C PRO A 537 -31.04 -2.68 -7.07
N SER A 538 -32.16 -2.52 -7.80
CA SER A 538 -33.49 -2.31 -7.21
C SER A 538 -34.17 -3.57 -6.64
N ALA A 539 -33.58 -4.75 -6.81
CA ALA A 539 -34.08 -6.01 -6.24
C ALA A 539 -33.60 -6.27 -4.79
N LEU A 540 -32.66 -5.47 -4.29
CA LEU A 540 -32.20 -5.55 -2.91
C LEU A 540 -33.28 -4.98 -1.99
N GLY A 541 -33.69 -5.75 -0.98
CA GLY A 541 -34.68 -5.28 0.00
C GLY A 541 -34.24 -3.99 0.69
N GLU A 542 -35.20 -3.25 1.27
CA GLU A 542 -34.89 -2.06 2.06
C GLU A 542 -33.77 -2.36 3.08
N GLY A 543 -32.87 -1.41 3.30
CA GLY A 543 -31.75 -1.57 4.23
C GLY A 543 -30.60 -2.45 3.73
N MET A 544 -30.62 -2.90 2.47
CA MET A 544 -29.48 -3.52 1.80
C MET A 544 -28.92 -2.60 0.71
N PHE A 545 -27.61 -2.41 0.71
CA PHE A 545 -26.89 -1.57 -0.23
C PHE A 545 -25.81 -2.41 -0.91
N LEU A 546 -25.83 -2.46 -2.23
CA LEU A 546 -24.80 -3.11 -3.03
C LEU A 546 -23.94 -2.06 -3.71
N LEU A 547 -22.63 -2.16 -3.53
CA LEU A 547 -21.66 -1.17 -3.95
C LEU A 547 -20.51 -1.88 -4.66
N GLN A 548 -19.94 -1.26 -5.69
CA GLN A 548 -18.65 -1.68 -6.21
C GLN A 548 -17.56 -0.89 -5.48
N PHE A 549 -16.62 -1.61 -4.87
CA PHE A 549 -15.52 -0.99 -4.13
C PHE A 549 -14.18 -1.44 -4.71
N PRO A 550 -13.24 -0.51 -4.97
CA PRO A 550 -11.91 -0.86 -5.46
C PRO A 550 -11.09 -1.51 -4.33
N GLY A 551 -10.70 -2.77 -4.55
CA GLY A 551 -9.78 -3.52 -3.69
C GLY A 551 -8.31 -3.33 -4.07
N TYR A 552 -7.43 -4.08 -3.41
CA TYR A 552 -6.01 -4.17 -3.77
C TYR A 552 -5.83 -4.83 -5.14
N ALA A 553 -4.86 -4.38 -5.92
CA ALA A 553 -4.56 -5.03 -7.19
C ALA A 553 -4.05 -6.47 -6.96
N ARG A 554 -4.59 -7.45 -7.69
CA ARG A 554 -3.99 -8.80 -7.71
C ARG A 554 -2.65 -8.77 -8.44
N ALA A 555 -1.63 -9.37 -7.84
CA ALA A 555 -0.33 -9.52 -8.49
C ALA A 555 -0.48 -10.38 -9.76
N ALA A 556 -0.38 -9.78 -10.94
CA ALA A 556 -0.37 -10.51 -12.19
C ALA A 556 0.90 -11.36 -12.30
N THR A 557 0.78 -12.60 -12.78
CA THR A 557 1.97 -13.40 -13.11
C THR A 557 2.67 -12.77 -14.29
N PHE A 558 3.96 -12.48 -14.14
CA PHE A 558 4.76 -11.92 -15.23
C PHE A 558 4.92 -12.93 -16.36
N TYR A 559 4.57 -12.51 -17.58
CA TYR A 559 4.67 -13.37 -18.75
C TYR A 559 6.14 -13.69 -19.09
N GLN A 560 6.44 -14.98 -19.27
CA GLN A 560 7.72 -15.45 -19.80
C GLN A 560 7.52 -16.12 -21.16
N PRO A 561 8.27 -15.72 -22.21
CA PRO A 561 8.21 -16.38 -23.51
C PRO A 561 8.61 -17.86 -23.41
N PRO A 562 7.84 -18.78 -23.98
CA PRO A 562 8.12 -20.21 -23.92
C PRO A 562 9.15 -20.64 -24.98
N TYR A 563 10.39 -20.13 -24.92
CA TYR A 563 11.43 -20.46 -25.91
C TYR A 563 11.83 -21.93 -25.95
N GLU A 564 11.50 -22.69 -24.90
CA GLU A 564 11.67 -24.14 -24.87
C GLU A 564 10.74 -24.88 -25.85
N GLN A 565 9.65 -24.26 -26.30
CA GLN A 565 8.68 -24.88 -27.21
C GLN A 565 9.06 -24.77 -28.69
N GLY A 566 10.14 -24.04 -29.02
CA GLY A 566 10.66 -23.92 -30.38
C GLY A 566 10.99 -22.48 -30.80
N PRO A 567 11.52 -22.30 -32.02
CA PRO A 567 11.92 -20.99 -32.52
C PRO A 567 10.71 -20.07 -32.75
N GLN A 568 10.77 -18.85 -32.22
CA GLN A 568 9.75 -17.83 -32.44
C GLN A 568 10.22 -16.82 -33.50
N ALA A 569 9.34 -16.48 -34.45
CA ALA A 569 9.65 -15.55 -35.53
C ALA A 569 9.66 -14.07 -35.08
N LYS A 570 8.87 -13.72 -34.05
CA LYS A 570 8.85 -12.38 -33.45
C LYS A 570 10.19 -12.11 -32.74
N PRO A 571 10.89 -11.01 -33.06
CA PRO A 571 12.02 -10.55 -32.28
C PRO A 571 11.60 -10.21 -30.85
N ASP A 572 12.45 -10.53 -29.88
CA ASP A 572 12.25 -10.22 -28.48
C ASP A 572 13.11 -9.03 -28.07
N TYR A 573 12.46 -7.89 -27.90
CA TYR A 573 13.08 -6.66 -27.43
C TYR A 573 12.67 -6.33 -25.99
N ARG A 574 12.19 -7.29 -25.17
CA ARG A 574 11.76 -6.98 -23.79
C ARG A 574 12.89 -6.35 -22.97
N GLY A 575 12.54 -5.26 -22.30
CA GLY A 575 13.37 -4.59 -21.30
C GLY A 575 13.34 -5.27 -19.95
N THR A 576 12.16 -5.68 -19.50
CA THR A 576 11.97 -6.48 -18.29
C THR A 576 12.04 -7.95 -18.66
N LEU A 577 13.04 -8.65 -18.17
CA LEU A 577 13.27 -10.07 -18.41
C LEU A 577 12.57 -10.95 -17.38
N TYR A 578 12.46 -10.45 -16.15
CA TYR A 578 11.76 -11.08 -15.04
C TYR A 578 11.15 -10.04 -14.11
N TRP A 579 9.98 -10.34 -13.55
CA TRP A 579 9.38 -9.56 -12.48
C TRP A 579 8.53 -10.46 -11.59
N ASN A 580 8.60 -10.25 -10.28
CA ASN A 580 7.70 -10.86 -9.31
C ASN A 580 7.44 -9.86 -8.17
N ALA A 581 6.17 -9.52 -7.92
CA ALA A 581 5.75 -8.57 -6.90
C ALA A 581 5.61 -9.16 -5.49
N ASP A 582 5.38 -10.47 -5.35
CA ASP A 582 5.22 -11.15 -4.06
C ASP A 582 6.17 -12.37 -4.00
N LEU A 583 7.47 -12.06 -3.99
CA LEU A 583 8.53 -13.04 -3.82
C LEU A 583 8.63 -13.44 -2.35
N ARG A 584 8.43 -14.74 -2.09
CA ARG A 584 8.59 -15.35 -0.77
C ARG A 584 9.81 -16.25 -0.76
N LEU A 585 10.59 -16.17 0.32
CA LEU A 585 11.73 -17.06 0.55
C LEU A 585 11.22 -18.40 1.08
N ASP A 586 11.94 -19.47 0.77
CA ASP A 586 11.70 -20.78 1.35
C ASP A 586 12.13 -20.84 2.84
N ALA A 587 11.90 -21.98 3.49
CA ALA A 587 12.26 -22.19 4.90
C ALA A 587 13.77 -22.04 5.19
N ASN A 588 14.63 -22.05 4.17
CA ASN A 588 16.08 -21.83 4.29
C ASN A 588 16.49 -20.40 3.92
N GLY A 589 15.54 -19.49 3.70
CA GLY A 589 15.80 -18.11 3.28
C GLY A 589 16.23 -18.00 1.82
N ARG A 590 15.88 -18.95 0.95
CA ARG A 590 16.30 -19.01 -0.45
C ARG A 590 15.14 -18.97 -1.44
N VAL A 591 15.39 -18.45 -2.63
CA VAL A 591 14.43 -18.51 -3.75
C VAL A 591 15.15 -18.48 -5.10
N THR A 592 14.61 -19.21 -6.08
CA THR A 592 15.19 -19.32 -7.42
C THR A 592 14.33 -18.58 -8.44
N LEU A 593 14.99 -17.85 -9.33
CA LEU A 593 14.42 -16.98 -10.35
C LEU A 593 14.84 -17.49 -11.75
N PRO A 594 14.03 -18.35 -12.39
CA PRO A 594 14.26 -18.74 -13.77
C PRO A 594 13.75 -17.65 -14.72
N PHE A 595 14.53 -17.28 -15.74
CA PHE A 595 14.11 -16.32 -16.76
C PHE A 595 14.79 -16.55 -18.11
N PHE A 596 14.21 -16.00 -19.17
CA PHE A 596 14.78 -16.02 -20.50
C PHE A 596 15.30 -14.65 -20.91
N ASN A 597 16.50 -14.64 -21.49
CA ASN A 597 17.10 -13.44 -22.06
C ASN A 597 16.28 -12.93 -23.26
N SER A 598 16.38 -11.63 -23.57
CA SER A 598 15.84 -11.08 -24.82
C SER A 598 16.87 -11.21 -25.96
N ASP A 599 16.53 -10.77 -27.17
CA ASP A 599 17.48 -10.76 -28.29
C ASP A 599 18.56 -9.67 -28.14
N VAL A 600 18.26 -8.63 -27.35
CA VAL A 600 19.10 -7.42 -27.22
C VAL A 600 19.80 -7.29 -25.88
N ALA A 601 19.25 -7.84 -24.79
CA ALA A 601 19.83 -7.63 -23.47
C ALA A 601 21.22 -8.26 -23.33
N LYS A 602 22.17 -7.43 -22.91
CA LYS A 602 23.59 -7.79 -22.69
C LYS A 602 24.07 -7.53 -21.26
N THR A 603 23.26 -6.81 -20.49
CA THR A 603 23.54 -6.43 -19.12
C THR A 603 22.25 -6.51 -18.33
N TYR A 604 22.32 -7.03 -17.11
CA TYR A 604 21.16 -7.17 -16.24
C TYR A 604 21.28 -6.22 -15.05
N ARG A 605 20.23 -5.46 -14.80
CA ARG A 605 20.00 -4.79 -13.51
C ARG A 605 19.01 -5.65 -12.73
N VAL A 606 19.44 -6.15 -11.58
CA VAL A 606 18.60 -6.91 -10.65
C VAL A 606 18.28 -5.99 -9.49
N VAL A 607 17.01 -5.65 -9.29
CA VAL A 607 16.55 -4.84 -8.15
C VAL A 607 15.67 -5.70 -7.28
N LEU A 608 15.97 -5.75 -5.99
CA LEU A 608 15.15 -6.36 -4.96
C LEU A 608 14.79 -5.33 -3.91
N GLN A 609 13.50 -5.24 -3.57
CA GLN A 609 13.03 -4.39 -2.48
C GLN A 609 11.86 -5.01 -1.75
N GLY A 610 11.77 -4.82 -0.44
CA GLY A 610 10.72 -5.43 0.36
C GLY A 610 10.69 -4.97 1.80
N LEU A 611 9.72 -5.51 2.53
CA LEU A 611 9.52 -5.29 3.97
C LEU A 611 9.45 -6.63 4.68
N ASP A 612 9.93 -6.65 5.92
CA ASP A 612 9.67 -7.74 6.85
C ASP A 612 8.39 -7.50 7.67
N ALA A 613 7.98 -8.49 8.45
CA ALA A 613 6.76 -8.40 9.28
C ALA A 613 6.82 -7.31 10.36
N THR A 614 8.00 -6.75 10.67
CA THR A 614 8.19 -5.65 11.63
C THR A 614 8.25 -4.27 10.96
N GLY A 615 8.17 -4.22 9.63
CA GLY A 615 8.28 -2.99 8.84
C GLY A 615 9.72 -2.57 8.54
N GLN A 616 10.70 -3.46 8.73
CA GLN A 616 12.08 -3.21 8.30
C GLN A 616 12.16 -3.35 6.78
N ALA A 617 12.68 -2.30 6.11
CA ALA A 617 12.81 -2.27 4.66
C ALA A 617 14.19 -2.76 4.21
N LEU A 618 14.21 -3.52 3.12
CA LEU A 618 15.41 -3.96 2.42
C LEU A 618 15.36 -3.44 0.98
N TYR A 619 16.50 -2.95 0.49
CA TYR A 619 16.73 -2.67 -0.93
C TYR A 619 18.12 -3.17 -1.29
N GLN A 620 18.21 -3.89 -2.42
CA GLN A 620 19.47 -4.28 -3.01
C GLN A 620 19.41 -4.20 -4.52
N GLU A 621 20.55 -3.84 -5.10
CA GLU A 621 20.72 -3.71 -6.53
C GLU A 621 22.03 -4.37 -6.94
N TRP A 622 21.97 -5.15 -8.02
CA TRP A 622 23.14 -5.72 -8.66
C TRP A 622 23.14 -5.40 -10.15
N LEU A 623 24.31 -5.08 -10.66
CA LEU A 623 24.56 -4.93 -12.08
C LEU A 623 25.39 -6.12 -12.54
N LEU A 624 24.92 -6.83 -13.57
CA LEU A 624 25.58 -8.02 -14.12
C LEU A 624 25.87 -7.79 -15.60
N GLY A 625 27.09 -8.09 -16.02
CA GLY A 625 27.51 -8.09 -17.42
C GLY A 625 28.18 -9.42 -17.81
N PRO A 626 28.70 -9.52 -19.05
CA PRO A 626 29.37 -10.73 -19.54
C PRO A 626 30.56 -11.18 -18.68
N GLU A 627 31.18 -10.25 -17.96
CA GLU A 627 32.31 -10.49 -17.07
C GLU A 627 31.90 -10.85 -15.63
N GLY A 628 30.59 -10.90 -15.35
CA GLY A 628 30.04 -11.17 -14.02
C GLY A 628 29.46 -9.92 -13.36
N LEU A 629 29.62 -9.82 -12.04
CA LEU A 629 29.08 -8.72 -11.23
C LEU A 629 29.89 -7.45 -11.50
N LEU A 630 29.22 -6.42 -12.00
CA LEU A 630 29.79 -5.12 -12.29
C LEU A 630 29.70 -4.22 -11.05
N PRO A 631 30.65 -3.29 -10.86
CA PRO A 631 30.58 -2.32 -9.78
C PRO A 631 29.31 -1.47 -9.91
N THR A 632 28.57 -1.33 -8.80
CA THR A 632 27.40 -0.46 -8.69
C THR A 632 27.87 0.94 -8.27
N GLY A 633 28.40 1.70 -9.24
CA GLY A 633 28.88 3.07 -9.02
C GLY A 633 30.00 3.44 -9.99
N GLU A 634 29.99 4.69 -10.47
CA GLU A 634 31.04 5.29 -11.30
C GLU A 634 32.36 5.33 -10.52
N ASP A 635 33.32 4.47 -10.89
CA ASP A 635 34.75 4.77 -10.80
C ASP A 635 35.24 5.30 -12.16
#